data_AF-A0A0H4PBK3-F1
#
_entry.id   AF-A0A0H4PBK3-F1
#
_cell.length_a   1.000
_cell.length_b   1.000
_cell.length_c   1.000
_cell.angle_alpha   90.00
_cell.angle_beta   90.00
_cell.angle_gamma   90.00
#
_symmetry.space_group_name_H-M   'P 1'
#
loop_
_entity.id
_entity.type
_entity.pdbx_description
1 polymer ?
#
loop_
_entity_poly.entity_id
_entity_poly.type
_entity_poly.pdbx_seq_one_letter_code
_entity_poly.pdbx_strand_id
1 'polypeptide(L)'
;MDQKTVDKKAALISAIDRCQNPFIIAQMEAILQREQVLSPIGKLSKDYPLLLQVQSNRDISLQTGLRIKAVNKLTKYQEIIVWPKFIIALIMLVIAAAIINNFSVNEGELQYSSFISSLAVIYGLLWGLFVLDALMVIFLAYTNKIKIAQSSFIRKLLCLIFPPIAIGQRHLLEPEKIWLPFYAWSKCNEGLFNHLKKQFSIPMIVIALLIIPVLLIEWQFYEAVETFLNTDLSLILGLVQGFIWLAFTFEFLLLIAIANDKFNYIKKNWIDLLIILLPFVSFVRSLRLVKVAKITQLSRGYKLRALLMKAREGFIFASFFYRLLAVKPDYQIKKMMKKLNENQKEREIIEEDLAKLSSWLNKRNTDQQDL
;
A
#
# COMPACT_ATOMS: atom_id res chain seq x y z
N MET A 1 42.54 18.80 34.12
CA MET A 1 41.22 18.63 33.47
C MET A 1 40.70 20.02 33.15
N ASP A 2 40.28 20.24 31.91
CA ASP A 2 39.95 21.56 31.36
C ASP A 2 38.60 22.06 31.95
N GLN A 3 38.53 23.33 32.38
CA GLN A 3 37.38 23.93 33.09
C GLN A 3 36.07 23.71 32.29
N LYS A 4 36.18 23.75 30.96
CA LYS A 4 35.11 23.58 29.98
C LYS A 4 34.49 22.17 29.98
N THR A 5 35.25 21.15 30.38
CA THR A 5 34.75 19.76 30.48
C THR A 5 33.96 19.53 31.75
N VAL A 6 34.32 20.24 32.84
CA VAL A 6 33.62 20.17 34.13
C VAL A 6 32.24 20.82 34.03
N ASP A 7 32.14 21.98 33.39
CA ASP A 7 30.86 22.68 33.19
C ASP A 7 29.89 21.90 32.30
N LYS A 8 30.40 21.26 31.24
CA LYS A 8 29.57 20.38 30.39
C LYS A 8 29.06 19.16 31.14
N LYS A 9 29.88 18.57 32.02
CA LYS A 9 29.48 17.42 32.84
C LYS A 9 28.38 17.81 33.82
N ALA A 10 28.52 18.95 34.50
CA ALA A 10 27.51 19.47 35.42
C ALA A 10 26.19 19.80 34.70
N ALA A 11 26.27 20.43 33.52
CA ALA A 11 25.11 20.70 32.69
C ALA A 11 24.39 19.41 32.25
N LEU A 12 25.13 18.38 31.86
CA LEU A 12 24.56 17.07 31.49
C LEU A 12 23.86 16.41 32.68
N ILE A 13 24.49 16.37 33.85
CA ILE A 13 23.90 15.81 35.08
C ILE A 13 22.59 16.52 35.42
N SER A 14 22.58 17.86 35.35
CA SER A 14 21.35 18.64 35.60
C SER A 14 20.24 18.41 34.56
N ALA A 15 20.58 18.06 33.32
CA ALA A 15 19.62 17.73 32.28
C ALA A 15 19.06 16.31 32.45
N ILE A 16 19.86 15.39 32.99
CA ILE A 16 19.47 14.02 33.33
C ILE A 16 18.49 14.03 34.51
N ASP A 17 18.79 14.77 35.57
CA ASP A 17 17.91 14.89 36.75
C ASP A 17 16.55 15.51 36.43
N ARG A 18 16.46 16.31 35.36
CA ARG A 18 15.21 16.91 34.86
C ARG A 18 14.45 16.01 33.89
N CYS A 19 15.04 14.89 33.44
CA CYS A 19 14.43 14.03 32.45
C CYS A 19 13.35 13.16 33.12
N GLN A 20 12.08 13.44 32.85
CA GLN A 20 10.95 12.66 33.39
C GLN A 20 10.53 11.50 32.46
N ASN A 21 11.23 11.28 31.35
CA ASN A 21 10.89 10.23 30.38
C ASN A 21 11.48 8.88 30.85
N PRO A 22 10.65 7.91 31.29
CA PRO A 22 11.13 6.64 31.85
C PRO A 22 11.98 5.83 30.85
N PHE A 23 11.72 6.01 29.55
CA PHE A 23 12.44 5.30 28.50
C PHE A 23 13.86 5.84 28.29
N ILE A 24 14.05 7.15 28.42
CA ILE A 24 15.37 7.78 28.35
C ILE A 24 16.19 7.36 29.58
N ILE A 25 15.59 7.38 30.78
CA ILE A 25 16.26 6.95 32.02
C ILE A 25 16.73 5.49 31.91
N ALA A 26 15.85 4.57 31.45
CA ALA A 26 16.22 3.17 31.27
C ALA A 26 17.32 2.96 30.20
N GLN A 27 17.32 3.75 29.12
CA GLN A 27 18.42 3.73 28.15
C GLN A 27 19.74 4.23 28.76
N MET A 28 19.68 5.28 29.57
CA MET A 28 20.88 5.84 30.22
C MET A 28 21.45 4.89 31.26
N GLU A 29 20.61 4.23 32.05
CA GLU A 29 21.01 3.19 33.00
C GLU A 29 21.64 1.99 32.29
N ALA A 30 21.06 1.55 31.16
CA ALA A 30 21.66 0.50 30.32
C ALA A 30 23.00 0.93 29.72
N ILE A 31 23.17 2.19 29.31
CA ILE A 31 24.45 2.72 28.79
C ILE A 31 25.50 2.83 29.91
N LEU A 32 25.10 3.24 31.11
CA LEU A 32 25.98 3.34 32.29
C LEU A 32 26.46 1.96 32.76
N GLN A 33 25.61 0.94 32.72
CA GLN A 33 26.02 -0.45 32.99
C GLN A 33 27.01 -1.00 31.94
N ARG A 34 27.10 -0.40 30.75
CA ARG A 34 27.96 -0.82 29.64
C ARG A 34 29.34 -0.13 29.62
N GLU A 35 29.73 0.60 30.65
CA GLU A 35 30.96 1.43 30.69
C GLU A 35 32.25 0.65 30.35
N GLN A 36 32.34 -0.63 30.74
CA GLN A 36 33.49 -1.50 30.41
C GLN A 36 33.54 -1.94 28.93
N VAL A 37 32.39 -1.99 28.24
CA VAL A 37 32.27 -2.39 26.82
C VAL A 37 32.39 -1.18 25.88
N LEU A 38 32.27 0.04 26.40
CA LEU A 38 32.25 1.26 25.61
C LEU A 38 33.64 1.75 25.14
N SER A 39 34.73 1.38 25.83
CA SER A 39 36.08 1.85 25.45
C SER A 39 36.59 1.29 24.10
N PRO A 40 36.39 0.00 23.77
CA PRO A 40 36.72 -0.54 22.44
C PRO A 40 35.77 -0.02 21.36
N ILE A 41 34.48 0.11 21.69
CA ILE A 41 33.44 0.63 20.77
C ILE A 41 33.72 2.09 20.42
N GLY A 42 34.22 2.92 21.35
CA GLY A 42 34.57 4.31 21.09
C GLY A 42 35.75 4.51 20.13
N LYS A 43 36.66 3.54 20.01
CA LYS A 43 37.67 3.51 18.94
C LYS A 43 37.04 3.06 17.62
N LEU A 44 36.28 1.96 17.65
CA LEU A 44 35.57 1.42 16.49
C LEU A 44 34.65 2.47 15.84
N SER A 45 34.04 3.33 16.65
CA SER A 45 33.13 4.37 16.21
C SER A 45 33.82 5.52 15.48
N LYS A 46 35.11 5.75 15.75
CA LYS A 46 35.94 6.71 15.00
C LYS A 46 36.37 6.13 13.66
N ASP A 47 36.70 4.84 13.63
CA ASP A 47 37.16 4.15 12.42
C ASP A 47 35.98 3.80 11.49
N TYR A 48 34.78 3.57 12.04
CA TYR A 48 33.55 3.21 11.33
C TYR A 48 32.37 4.08 11.78
N PRO A 49 32.28 5.34 11.34
CA PRO A 49 31.23 6.29 11.77
C PRO A 49 29.80 5.86 11.39
N LEU A 50 29.64 4.94 10.44
CA LEU A 50 28.35 4.33 10.07
C LEU A 50 27.72 3.53 11.24
N LEU A 51 28.53 2.98 12.16
CA LEU A 51 28.03 2.25 13.33
C LEU A 51 27.37 3.17 14.37
N LEU A 52 27.66 4.47 14.33
CA LEU A 52 27.06 5.48 15.21
C LEU A 52 25.79 6.13 14.64
N GLN A 53 25.35 5.76 13.43
CA GLN A 53 24.10 6.28 12.88
C GLN A 53 22.90 5.69 13.63
N VAL A 54 22.57 6.31 14.77
CA VAL A 54 21.35 6.03 15.55
C VAL A 54 20.11 6.62 14.87
N GLN A 55 20.31 7.57 13.95
CA GLN A 55 19.21 8.13 13.17
C GLN A 55 18.72 7.12 12.14
N SER A 56 17.45 6.75 12.28
CA SER A 56 16.73 5.95 11.30
C SER A 56 16.81 6.61 9.91
N ASN A 57 17.38 5.92 8.93
CA ASN A 57 17.35 6.33 7.51
C ASN A 57 15.93 6.37 6.90
N ARG A 58 14.88 6.12 7.70
CA ARG A 58 13.49 6.17 7.27
C ARG A 58 13.01 7.61 7.21
N ASP A 59 12.62 8.03 6.02
CA ASP A 59 11.94 9.30 5.79
C ASP A 59 10.45 9.17 6.15
N ILE A 60 10.09 9.70 7.33
CA ILE A 60 8.72 9.75 7.85
C ILE A 60 8.07 11.12 7.60
N SER A 61 8.80 12.06 6.98
CA SER A 61 8.30 13.42 6.76
C SER A 61 7.18 13.42 5.71
N LEU A 62 6.13 14.22 5.90
CA LEU A 62 5.09 14.36 4.88
C LEU A 62 5.49 15.45 3.89
N GLN A 63 5.92 15.07 2.68
CA GLN A 63 6.36 16.00 1.64
C GLN A 63 5.35 16.03 0.49
N THR A 64 4.47 17.04 0.50
CA THR A 64 3.37 17.23 -0.46
C THR A 64 3.50 18.56 -1.19
N GLY A 65 2.82 18.72 -2.33
CA GLY A 65 2.86 19.98 -3.10
C GLY A 65 4.23 20.29 -3.72
N LEU A 66 5.02 19.25 -4.02
CA LEU A 66 6.35 19.39 -4.59
C LEU A 66 6.26 19.99 -5.99
N ARG A 67 6.92 21.13 -6.23
CA ARG A 67 7.03 21.68 -7.58
C ARG A 67 7.97 20.82 -8.41
N ILE A 68 7.46 20.29 -9.51
CA ILE A 68 8.30 19.62 -10.51
C ILE A 68 8.86 20.69 -11.43
N LYS A 69 10.18 20.78 -11.54
CA LYS A 69 10.80 21.62 -12.56
C LYS A 69 10.51 20.95 -13.91
N ALA A 70 9.71 21.61 -14.76
CA ALA A 70 9.46 21.17 -16.12
C ALA A 70 10.72 21.39 -16.98
N VAL A 71 11.70 20.51 -16.84
CA VAL A 71 12.98 20.61 -17.56
C VAL A 71 12.80 20.26 -19.03
N ASN A 72 11.89 19.33 -19.35
CA ASN A 72 11.75 18.75 -20.68
C ASN A 72 10.31 18.79 -21.22
N LYS A 73 10.14 18.66 -22.55
CA LYS A 73 8.81 18.54 -23.18
C LYS A 73 8.00 17.36 -22.61
N LEU A 74 8.67 16.26 -22.25
CA LEU A 74 8.06 15.08 -21.64
C LEU A 74 7.46 15.37 -20.25
N THR A 75 8.19 16.10 -19.40
CA THR A 75 7.71 16.45 -18.05
C THR A 75 6.55 17.43 -18.11
N LYS A 76 6.59 18.38 -19.06
CA LYS A 76 5.48 19.32 -19.31
C LYS A 76 4.22 18.59 -19.80
N TYR A 77 4.38 17.65 -20.73
CA TYR A 77 3.27 16.79 -21.16
C TYR A 77 2.68 16.01 -19.98
N GLN A 78 3.55 15.41 -19.15
CA GLN A 78 3.11 14.66 -17.98
C GLN A 78 2.31 15.54 -17.01
N GLU A 79 2.77 16.74 -16.69
CA GLU A 79 2.07 17.64 -15.77
C GLU A 79 0.65 17.99 -16.23
N ILE A 80 0.46 18.18 -17.54
CA ILE A 80 -0.85 18.48 -18.14
C ILE A 80 -1.77 17.24 -18.13
N ILE A 81 -1.25 16.07 -18.51
CA ILE A 81 -2.08 14.87 -18.71
C ILE A 81 -2.45 14.16 -17.40
N VAL A 82 -1.69 14.37 -16.33
CA VAL A 82 -1.84 13.62 -15.07
C VAL A 82 -3.22 13.80 -14.44
N TRP A 83 -3.78 15.01 -14.43
CA TRP A 83 -5.11 15.26 -13.84
C TRP A 83 -6.25 14.65 -14.67
N PRO A 84 -6.34 14.89 -16.01
CA PRO A 84 -7.32 14.20 -16.85
C PRO A 84 -7.21 12.68 -16.77
N LYS A 85 -5.98 12.15 -16.74
CA LYS A 85 -5.73 10.71 -16.69
C LYS A 85 -6.23 10.09 -15.38
N PHE A 86 -6.10 10.79 -14.26
CA PHE A 86 -6.68 10.35 -12.99
C PHE A 86 -8.20 10.21 -13.09
N ILE A 87 -8.88 11.20 -13.65
CA ILE A 87 -10.35 11.20 -13.79
C ILE A 87 -10.79 10.07 -14.70
N ILE A 88 -10.14 9.90 -15.86
CA ILE A 88 -10.47 8.81 -16.78
C ILE A 88 -10.24 7.46 -16.10
N ALA A 89 -9.13 7.29 -15.35
CA ALA A 89 -8.87 6.06 -14.61
C ALA A 89 -9.95 5.77 -13.55
N LEU A 90 -10.43 6.80 -12.86
CA LEU A 90 -11.51 6.69 -11.89
C LEU A 90 -12.84 6.32 -12.56
N ILE A 91 -13.20 6.96 -13.68
CA ILE A 91 -14.38 6.62 -14.49
C ILE A 91 -14.30 5.17 -14.96
N MET A 92 -13.15 4.74 -15.47
CA MET A 92 -12.95 3.35 -15.88
C MET A 92 -13.08 2.38 -14.70
N LEU A 93 -12.67 2.76 -13.49
CA LEU A 93 -12.87 1.94 -12.29
C LEU A 93 -14.37 1.83 -11.93
N VAL A 94 -15.12 2.93 -12.03
CA VAL A 94 -16.59 2.94 -11.83
C VAL A 94 -17.28 2.05 -12.86
N ILE A 95 -16.93 2.18 -14.14
CA ILE A 95 -17.47 1.34 -15.21
C ILE A 95 -17.11 -0.13 -14.97
N ALA A 96 -15.88 -0.43 -14.53
CA ALA A 96 -15.48 -1.79 -14.18
C ALA A 96 -16.34 -2.35 -13.03
N ALA A 97 -16.60 -1.56 -11.99
CA ALA A 97 -17.49 -1.95 -10.89
C ALA A 97 -18.91 -2.25 -11.39
N ALA A 98 -19.46 -1.38 -12.23
CA ALA A 98 -20.79 -1.52 -12.81
C ALA A 98 -20.90 -2.77 -13.71
N ILE A 99 -19.90 -3.02 -14.56
CA ILE A 99 -19.85 -4.22 -15.41
C ILE A 99 -19.78 -5.46 -14.53
N ILE A 100 -18.82 -5.53 -13.62
CA ILE A 100 -18.60 -6.70 -12.75
C ILE A 100 -19.86 -7.06 -11.96
N ASN A 101 -20.57 -6.07 -11.43
CA ASN A 101 -21.74 -6.29 -10.57
C ASN A 101 -23.05 -6.49 -11.33
N ASN A 102 -23.20 -5.95 -12.55
CA ASN A 102 -24.37 -6.27 -13.37
C ASN A 102 -24.27 -7.64 -14.05
N PHE A 103 -23.04 -8.13 -14.29
CA PHE A 103 -22.83 -9.51 -14.72
C PHE A 103 -23.25 -10.56 -13.67
N SER A 104 -23.47 -10.18 -12.40
CA SER A 104 -23.87 -11.10 -11.33
C SER A 104 -25.37 -11.28 -11.13
N VAL A 105 -26.23 -10.42 -11.69
CA VAL A 105 -27.63 -10.34 -11.27
C VAL A 105 -28.58 -11.29 -12.03
N ASN A 106 -28.32 -11.68 -13.28
CA ASN A 106 -29.27 -12.49 -14.05
C ASN A 106 -28.69 -13.85 -14.49
N GLU A 107 -29.04 -14.91 -13.77
CA GLU A 107 -28.83 -16.31 -14.18
C GLU A 107 -30.10 -16.84 -14.85
N GLY A 108 -30.15 -16.85 -16.19
CA GLY A 108 -31.22 -17.56 -16.91
C GLY A 108 -31.17 -17.35 -18.42
N GLU A 109 -30.87 -16.14 -18.85
CA GLU A 109 -30.71 -15.81 -20.26
C GLU A 109 -29.48 -14.91 -20.41
N LEU A 110 -28.63 -15.21 -21.39
CA LEU A 110 -27.60 -14.31 -21.89
C LEU A 110 -28.26 -13.11 -22.60
N GLN A 111 -29.16 -12.41 -21.92
CA GLN A 111 -29.59 -11.10 -22.36
C GLN A 111 -28.40 -10.17 -22.09
N TYR A 112 -27.57 -9.98 -23.12
CA TYR A 112 -26.72 -8.81 -23.20
C TYR A 112 -27.64 -7.60 -23.09
N SER A 113 -27.81 -7.08 -21.88
CA SER A 113 -28.52 -5.82 -21.73
C SER A 113 -27.76 -4.80 -22.55
N SER A 114 -28.48 -4.08 -23.41
CA SER A 114 -27.90 -3.04 -24.27
C SER A 114 -27.02 -2.07 -23.46
N PHE A 115 -27.38 -1.89 -22.19
CA PHE A 115 -26.60 -1.18 -21.18
C PHE A 115 -25.17 -1.71 -20.96
N ILE A 116 -24.97 -3.01 -20.69
CA ILE A 116 -23.61 -3.57 -20.43
C ILE A 116 -22.75 -3.49 -21.69
N SER A 117 -23.33 -3.76 -22.86
CA SER A 117 -22.63 -3.62 -24.14
C SER A 117 -22.17 -2.18 -24.37
N SER A 118 -23.05 -1.21 -24.12
CA SER A 118 -22.73 0.22 -24.23
C SER A 118 -21.59 0.63 -23.28
N LEU A 119 -21.64 0.17 -22.01
CA LEU A 119 -20.57 0.41 -21.04
C LEU A 119 -19.24 -0.22 -21.47
N ALA A 120 -19.26 -1.42 -22.05
CA ALA A 120 -18.05 -2.08 -22.54
C ALA A 120 -17.43 -1.34 -23.73
N VAL A 121 -18.26 -0.82 -24.65
CA VAL A 121 -17.79 0.03 -25.76
C VAL A 121 -17.15 1.31 -25.23
N ILE A 122 -17.80 2.00 -24.28
CA ILE A 122 -17.24 3.20 -23.64
C ILE A 122 -15.91 2.87 -22.95
N TYR A 123 -15.85 1.76 -22.21
CA TYR A 123 -14.61 1.30 -21.57
C TYR A 123 -13.49 1.07 -22.60
N GLY A 124 -13.80 0.43 -23.73
CA GLY A 124 -12.85 0.22 -24.83
C GLY A 124 -12.37 1.52 -25.49
N LEU A 125 -13.26 2.49 -25.67
CA LEU A 125 -12.88 3.83 -26.18
C LEU A 125 -11.95 4.56 -25.21
N LEU A 126 -12.26 4.56 -23.92
CA LEU A 126 -11.40 5.15 -22.90
C LEU A 126 -10.06 4.42 -22.79
N TRP A 127 -10.05 3.10 -22.97
CA TRP A 127 -8.82 2.31 -23.05
C TRP A 127 -7.90 2.77 -24.19
N GLY A 128 -8.48 3.12 -25.34
CA GLY A 128 -7.74 3.71 -26.47
C GLY A 128 -6.97 4.99 -26.09
N LEU A 129 -7.51 5.82 -25.20
CA LEU A 129 -6.80 7.03 -24.72
C LEU A 129 -5.51 6.69 -23.96
N PHE A 130 -5.47 5.57 -23.23
CA PHE A 130 -4.26 5.10 -22.55
C PHE A 130 -3.21 4.57 -23.53
N VAL A 131 -3.65 3.93 -24.62
CA VAL A 131 -2.77 3.51 -25.72
C VAL A 131 -2.15 4.74 -26.37
N LEU A 132 -2.96 5.77 -26.68
CA LEU A 132 -2.46 7.03 -27.25
C LEU A 132 -1.48 7.75 -26.31
N ASP A 133 -1.78 7.86 -25.01
CA ASP A 133 -0.86 8.40 -24.00
C ASP A 133 0.44 7.58 -23.89
N ALA A 134 0.38 6.26 -24.09
CA ALA A 134 1.59 5.43 -24.13
C ALA A 134 2.45 5.69 -25.37
N LEU A 135 1.83 5.73 -26.55
CA LEU A 135 2.51 6.06 -27.80
C LEU A 135 3.13 7.46 -27.75
N MET A 136 2.41 8.45 -27.21
CA MET A 136 2.90 9.82 -27.09
C MET A 136 4.10 9.94 -26.14
N VAL A 137 4.09 9.23 -25.00
CA VAL A 137 5.25 9.18 -24.10
C VAL A 137 6.46 8.52 -24.76
N ILE A 138 6.26 7.41 -25.48
CA ILE A 138 7.34 6.72 -26.20
C ILE A 138 7.91 7.63 -27.30
N PHE A 139 7.04 8.27 -28.09
CA PHE A 139 7.44 9.21 -29.13
C PHE A 139 8.23 10.40 -28.58
N LEU A 140 7.76 11.02 -27.48
CA LEU A 140 8.46 12.13 -26.81
C LEU A 140 9.77 11.70 -26.16
N ALA A 141 9.86 10.47 -25.64
CA ALA A 141 11.10 9.94 -25.07
C ALA A 141 12.14 9.66 -26.16
N TYR A 142 11.72 9.08 -27.29
CA TYR A 142 12.57 8.79 -28.43
C TYR A 142 13.09 10.08 -29.11
N THR A 143 12.19 11.02 -29.42
CA THR A 143 12.55 12.29 -30.09
C THR A 143 13.49 13.16 -29.26
N ASN A 144 13.32 13.20 -27.93
CA ASN A 144 14.16 14.00 -27.05
C ASN A 144 15.34 13.21 -26.43
N LYS A 145 15.55 11.94 -26.81
CA LYS A 145 16.58 11.03 -26.26
C LYS A 145 16.61 10.96 -24.72
N ILE A 146 15.44 10.99 -24.09
CA ILE A 146 15.31 10.99 -22.64
C ILE A 146 15.18 9.55 -22.13
N LYS A 147 16.05 9.15 -21.20
CA LYS A 147 15.93 7.85 -20.52
C LYS A 147 14.80 7.90 -19.49
N ILE A 148 13.79 7.05 -19.66
CA ILE A 148 12.71 6.86 -18.69
C ILE A 148 13.18 5.87 -17.61
N ALA A 149 12.83 6.12 -16.35
CA ALA A 149 13.09 5.16 -15.28
C ALA A 149 12.37 3.82 -15.53
N GLN A 150 13.08 2.69 -15.42
CA GLN A 150 12.54 1.35 -15.71
C GLN A 150 11.27 1.02 -14.89
N SER A 151 11.24 1.43 -13.62
CA SER A 151 10.10 1.23 -12.72
C SER A 151 8.84 1.99 -13.19
N SER A 152 9.01 3.20 -13.73
CA SER A 152 7.93 4.01 -14.30
C SER A 152 7.46 3.43 -15.64
N PHE A 153 8.35 2.85 -16.43
CA PHE A 153 8.01 2.18 -17.69
C PHE A 153 7.19 0.90 -17.48
N ILE A 154 7.62 0.01 -16.57
CA ILE A 154 6.87 -1.21 -16.22
C ILE A 154 5.45 -0.84 -15.76
N ARG A 155 5.31 0.22 -14.96
CA ARG A 155 4.00 0.66 -14.52
C ARG A 155 3.14 1.20 -15.65
N LYS A 156 3.73 1.90 -16.63
CA LYS A 156 3.01 2.32 -17.82
C LYS A 156 2.46 1.11 -18.58
N LEU A 157 3.26 0.06 -18.75
CA LEU A 157 2.81 -1.20 -19.34
C LEU A 157 1.66 -1.83 -18.54
N LEU A 158 1.75 -1.84 -17.21
CA LEU A 158 0.65 -2.30 -16.35
C LEU A 158 -0.62 -1.45 -16.53
N CYS A 159 -0.50 -0.13 -16.72
CA CYS A 159 -1.65 0.74 -17.01
C CYS A 159 -2.27 0.45 -18.39
N LEU A 160 -1.53 -0.08 -19.37
CA LEU A 160 -2.15 -0.56 -20.62
C LEU A 160 -3.01 -1.80 -20.39
N ILE A 161 -2.56 -2.72 -19.53
CA ILE A 161 -3.34 -3.94 -19.24
C ILE A 161 -4.55 -3.60 -18.36
N PHE A 162 -4.36 -2.78 -17.34
CA PHE A 162 -5.39 -2.37 -16.40
C PHE A 162 -5.31 -0.86 -16.12
N PRO A 163 -6.04 -0.03 -16.89
CA PRO A 163 -5.99 1.44 -16.79
C PRO A 163 -6.24 2.04 -15.41
N PRO A 164 -7.12 1.48 -14.54
CA PRO A 164 -7.33 2.00 -13.20
C PRO A 164 -6.07 2.10 -12.32
N ILE A 165 -4.97 1.38 -12.65
CA ILE A 165 -3.67 1.51 -11.97
C ILE A 165 -3.10 2.94 -12.05
N ALA A 166 -3.56 3.75 -13.00
CA ALA A 166 -3.13 5.13 -13.18
C ALA A 166 -3.59 6.11 -12.08
N ILE A 167 -4.49 5.70 -11.17
CA ILE A 167 -5.01 6.52 -10.05
C ILE A 167 -3.90 7.17 -9.19
N GLY A 168 -2.70 6.56 -9.11
CA GLY A 168 -1.57 7.16 -8.42
C GLY A 168 -0.37 7.41 -9.32
N GLN A 169 -0.49 8.12 -10.44
CA GLN A 169 0.57 8.22 -11.46
C GLN A 169 1.94 8.65 -10.88
N ARG A 170 3.01 7.90 -11.18
CA ARG A 170 4.40 8.24 -10.80
C ARG A 170 5.07 9.12 -11.85
N HIS A 171 5.99 9.96 -11.42
CA HIS A 171 6.80 10.78 -12.31
C HIS A 171 7.71 9.91 -13.17
N LEU A 172 7.88 10.26 -14.46
CA LEU A 172 8.58 9.41 -15.43
C LEU A 172 10.11 9.40 -15.22
N LEU A 173 10.68 10.51 -14.75
CA LEU A 173 12.11 10.66 -14.52
C LEU A 173 12.52 10.45 -13.06
N GLU A 174 11.63 10.78 -12.13
CA GLU A 174 11.87 10.73 -10.69
C GLU A 174 10.83 9.82 -10.04
N PRO A 175 11.01 8.48 -10.09
CA PRO A 175 9.98 7.51 -9.68
C PRO A 175 9.59 7.59 -8.20
N GLU A 176 10.36 8.33 -7.39
CA GLU A 176 10.06 8.66 -6.00
C GLU A 176 8.90 9.65 -5.87
N LYS A 177 8.54 10.40 -6.93
CA LYS A 177 7.42 11.35 -6.90
C LYS A 177 6.16 10.70 -7.46
N ILE A 178 5.06 10.86 -6.75
CA ILE A 178 3.72 10.41 -7.14
C ILE A 178 2.76 11.58 -7.14
N TRP A 179 1.84 11.60 -8.08
CA TRP A 179 0.77 12.57 -8.10
C TRP A 179 -0.50 11.99 -7.46
N LEU A 180 -1.12 12.78 -6.59
CA LEU A 180 -2.38 12.49 -5.93
C LEU A 180 -3.34 13.68 -6.09
N PRO A 181 -4.65 13.46 -6.19
CA PRO A 181 -5.63 14.52 -6.48
C PRO A 181 -5.68 15.63 -5.41
N PHE A 182 -5.48 15.29 -4.13
CA PHE A 182 -5.55 16.26 -3.01
C PHE A 182 -4.18 16.77 -2.56
N TYR A 183 -3.11 16.01 -2.81
CA TYR A 183 -1.75 16.32 -2.32
C TYR A 183 -0.81 16.79 -3.43
N ALA A 184 -1.32 16.85 -4.68
CA ALA A 184 -0.54 17.08 -5.89
C ALA A 184 0.68 16.13 -5.94
N TRP A 185 1.80 16.60 -6.49
CA TRP A 185 3.06 15.87 -6.49
C TRP A 185 3.60 15.74 -5.06
N SER A 186 3.79 14.50 -4.62
CA SER A 186 4.24 14.15 -3.28
C SER A 186 5.35 13.10 -3.35
N LYS A 187 6.22 13.06 -2.34
CA LYS A 187 7.27 12.04 -2.25
C LYS A 187 6.68 10.71 -1.76
N CYS A 188 6.99 9.61 -2.44
CA CYS A 188 6.69 8.25 -2.02
C CYS A 188 7.62 7.89 -0.86
N ASN A 189 7.13 8.09 0.37
CA ASN A 189 7.85 7.70 1.57
C ASN A 189 6.91 7.05 2.59
N GLU A 190 7.49 6.55 3.68
CA GLU A 190 6.72 5.88 4.73
C GLU A 190 5.74 6.86 5.40
N GLY A 191 6.09 8.15 5.48
CA GLY A 191 5.24 9.22 6.00
C GLY A 191 3.92 9.34 5.24
N LEU A 192 3.96 9.56 3.92
CA LEU A 192 2.78 9.68 3.06
C LEU A 192 1.92 8.40 3.10
N PHE A 193 2.57 7.23 3.05
CA PHE A 193 1.89 5.94 3.13
C PHE A 193 1.11 5.78 4.45
N ASN A 194 1.75 6.07 5.59
CA ASN A 194 1.12 5.96 6.90
C ASN A 194 -0.01 6.99 7.08
N HIS A 195 0.17 8.20 6.55
CA HIS A 195 -0.86 9.25 6.59
C HIS A 195 -2.13 8.81 5.85
N LEU A 196 -1.99 8.36 4.60
CA LEU A 196 -3.12 7.90 3.79
C LEU A 196 -3.75 6.64 4.38
N LYS A 197 -2.93 5.69 4.85
CA LYS A 197 -3.43 4.49 5.52
C LYS A 197 -4.29 4.85 6.73
N LYS A 198 -3.88 5.83 7.53
CA LYS A 198 -4.68 6.31 8.67
C LYS A 198 -5.98 6.95 8.19
N GLN A 199 -5.91 7.81 7.16
CA GLN A 199 -7.09 8.48 6.60
C GLN A 199 -8.12 7.49 6.04
N PHE A 200 -7.69 6.42 5.37
CA PHE A 200 -8.58 5.40 4.81
C PHE A 200 -9.00 4.32 5.82
N SER A 201 -8.32 4.19 6.98
CA SER A 201 -8.63 3.14 7.96
C SER A 201 -10.08 3.19 8.47
N ILE A 202 -10.58 4.37 8.83
CA ILE A 202 -11.93 4.54 9.39
C ILE A 202 -13.01 4.38 8.29
N PRO A 203 -12.96 5.10 7.14
CA PRO A 203 -13.93 4.91 6.07
C PRO A 203 -14.06 3.45 5.64
N MET A 204 -12.94 2.73 5.55
CA MET A 204 -12.95 1.33 5.12
C MET A 204 -13.58 0.39 6.14
N ILE A 205 -13.43 0.66 7.45
CA ILE A 205 -14.14 -0.10 8.48
C ILE A 205 -15.65 0.11 8.33
N VAL A 206 -16.11 1.34 8.09
CA VAL A 206 -17.53 1.66 7.88
C VAL A 206 -18.08 0.95 6.64
N ILE A 207 -17.35 1.00 5.52
CA ILE A 207 -17.75 0.34 4.27
C ILE A 207 -17.75 -1.19 4.43
N ALA A 208 -16.77 -1.74 5.14
CA ALA A 208 -16.74 -3.17 5.42
C ALA A 208 -17.88 -3.58 6.36
N LEU A 209 -18.27 -2.74 7.33
CA LEU A 209 -19.42 -2.98 8.20
C LEU A 209 -20.75 -2.96 7.41
N LEU A 210 -20.84 -2.10 6.39
CA LEU A 210 -22.02 -1.98 5.52
C LEU A 210 -22.34 -3.28 4.77
N ILE A 211 -21.39 -4.21 4.62
CA ILE A 211 -21.67 -5.51 4.00
C ILE A 211 -22.66 -6.34 4.83
N ILE A 212 -22.65 -6.22 6.16
CA ILE A 212 -23.47 -7.02 7.06
C ILE A 212 -24.97 -6.75 6.82
N PRO A 213 -25.46 -5.50 6.87
CA PRO A 213 -26.86 -5.23 6.59
C PRO A 213 -27.24 -5.55 5.15
N VAL A 214 -26.35 -5.33 4.17
CA VAL A 214 -26.61 -5.71 2.76
C VAL A 214 -26.90 -7.20 2.64
N LEU A 215 -26.07 -8.03 3.28
CA LEU A 215 -26.18 -9.48 3.24
C LEU A 215 -27.39 -10.01 4.00
N LEU A 216 -27.72 -9.37 5.13
CA LEU A 216 -28.91 -9.69 5.92
C LEU A 216 -30.20 -9.35 5.16
N ILE A 217 -30.23 -8.23 4.44
CA ILE A 217 -31.35 -7.85 3.56
C ILE A 217 -31.47 -8.87 2.43
N GLU A 218 -30.37 -9.19 1.76
CA GLU A 218 -30.35 -10.13 0.62
C GLU A 218 -30.81 -11.54 1.02
N TRP A 219 -30.45 -12.01 2.23
CA TRP A 219 -30.77 -13.37 2.65
C TRP A 219 -32.13 -13.55 3.31
N GLN A 220 -32.55 -12.62 4.18
CA GLN A 220 -33.70 -12.82 5.06
C GLN A 220 -34.87 -11.86 4.80
N PHE A 221 -34.60 -10.66 4.29
CA PHE A 221 -35.59 -9.59 4.21
C PHE A 221 -35.85 -9.10 2.78
N TYR A 222 -35.44 -9.86 1.76
CA TYR A 222 -35.52 -9.43 0.37
C TYR A 222 -36.94 -8.99 -0.01
N GLU A 223 -37.94 -9.86 0.17
CA GLU A 223 -39.34 -9.56 -0.20
C GLU A 223 -39.95 -8.41 0.62
N ALA A 224 -39.66 -8.36 1.93
CA ALA A 224 -40.19 -7.33 2.82
C ALA A 224 -39.64 -5.94 2.47
N VAL A 225 -38.36 -5.86 2.11
CA VAL A 225 -37.70 -4.60 1.76
C VAL A 225 -38.05 -4.17 0.33
N GLU A 226 -38.18 -5.11 -0.60
CA GLU A 226 -38.61 -4.84 -1.97
C GLU A 226 -40.02 -4.24 -2.00
N THR A 227 -40.95 -4.83 -1.24
CA THR A 227 -42.32 -4.31 -1.08
C THR A 227 -42.35 -2.94 -0.42
N PHE A 228 -41.46 -2.67 0.54
CA PHE A 228 -41.38 -1.38 1.21
C PHE A 228 -40.81 -0.26 0.32
N LEU A 229 -39.82 -0.58 -0.50
CA LEU A 229 -39.12 0.41 -1.35
C LEU A 229 -39.81 0.67 -2.70
N ASN A 230 -40.77 -0.18 -3.12
CA ASN A 230 -41.46 -0.09 -4.42
C ASN A 230 -40.50 0.09 -5.61
N THR A 231 -39.28 -0.45 -5.50
CA THR A 231 -38.19 -0.30 -6.47
C THR A 231 -37.46 -1.62 -6.58
N ASP A 232 -36.84 -1.89 -7.72
CA ASP A 232 -36.00 -3.09 -7.93
C ASP A 232 -34.87 -3.16 -6.90
N LEU A 233 -35.09 -3.93 -5.83
CA LEU A 233 -34.15 -4.08 -4.73
C LEU A 233 -32.82 -4.66 -5.22
N SER A 234 -32.88 -5.56 -6.21
CA SER A 234 -31.69 -6.11 -6.85
C SER A 234 -30.77 -5.05 -7.47
N LEU A 235 -31.33 -3.96 -8.03
CA LEU A 235 -30.53 -2.89 -8.61
C LEU A 235 -29.80 -2.12 -7.50
N ILE A 236 -30.51 -1.78 -6.42
CA ILE A 236 -29.96 -1.04 -5.28
C ILE A 236 -28.86 -1.84 -4.58
N LEU A 237 -29.13 -3.12 -4.26
CA LEU A 237 -28.14 -4.02 -3.66
C LEU A 237 -26.92 -4.15 -4.57
N GLY A 238 -27.13 -4.25 -5.89
CA GLY A 238 -26.05 -4.30 -6.85
C GLY A 238 -25.19 -3.03 -6.88
N LEU A 239 -25.82 -1.85 -6.83
CA LEU A 239 -25.08 -0.58 -6.74
C LEU A 239 -24.27 -0.49 -5.45
N VAL A 240 -24.83 -0.91 -4.32
CA VAL A 240 -24.13 -0.89 -3.02
C VAL A 240 -22.94 -1.87 -3.03
N GLN A 241 -23.13 -3.10 -3.52
CA GLN A 241 -22.07 -4.09 -3.66
C GLN A 241 -20.96 -3.62 -4.62
N GLY A 242 -21.32 -2.95 -5.72
CA GLY A 242 -20.41 -2.31 -6.66
C GLY A 242 -19.64 -1.16 -6.02
N PHE A 243 -20.31 -0.33 -5.20
CA PHE A 243 -19.70 0.76 -4.45
C PHE A 243 -18.69 0.25 -3.42
N ILE A 244 -19.05 -0.81 -2.66
CA ILE A 244 -18.13 -1.46 -1.71
C ILE A 244 -16.89 -1.95 -2.46
N TRP A 245 -17.06 -2.65 -3.59
CA TRP A 245 -15.93 -3.12 -4.40
C TRP A 245 -15.06 -1.96 -4.89
N LEU A 246 -15.68 -0.88 -5.38
CA LEU A 246 -14.98 0.30 -5.85
C LEU A 246 -14.13 0.90 -4.73
N ALA A 247 -14.68 1.07 -3.53
CA ALA A 247 -13.96 1.63 -2.40
C ALA A 247 -12.74 0.78 -2.00
N PHE A 248 -12.91 -0.54 -1.87
CA PHE A 248 -11.79 -1.46 -1.61
C PHE A 248 -10.73 -1.42 -2.71
N THR A 249 -11.17 -1.43 -3.97
CA THR A 249 -10.24 -1.41 -5.11
C THR A 249 -9.49 -0.09 -5.20
N PHE A 250 -10.18 1.03 -5.00
CA PHE A 250 -9.60 2.37 -5.00
C PHE A 250 -8.56 2.52 -3.88
N GLU A 251 -8.90 2.19 -2.63
CA GLU A 251 -7.95 2.23 -1.51
C GLU A 251 -6.72 1.38 -1.80
N PHE A 252 -6.93 0.14 -2.23
CA PHE A 252 -5.84 -0.80 -2.50
C PHE A 252 -4.93 -0.30 -3.62
N LEU A 253 -5.49 0.19 -4.73
CA LEU A 253 -4.74 0.75 -5.87
C LEU A 253 -3.94 2.00 -5.47
N LEU A 254 -4.50 2.84 -4.61
CA LEU A 254 -3.82 4.05 -4.12
C LEU A 254 -2.66 3.69 -3.19
N LEU A 255 -2.88 2.83 -2.19
CA LEU A 255 -1.85 2.44 -1.23
C LEU A 255 -0.73 1.61 -1.87
N ILE A 256 -1.04 0.71 -2.80
CA ILE A 256 -0.01 -0.06 -3.53
C ILE A 256 0.82 0.82 -4.48
N ALA A 257 0.24 1.92 -4.99
CA ALA A 257 0.98 2.86 -5.83
C ALA A 257 2.07 3.62 -5.05
N ILE A 258 1.84 3.84 -3.75
CA ILE A 258 2.74 4.58 -2.84
C ILE A 258 3.73 3.66 -2.15
N ALA A 259 3.34 2.41 -1.86
CA ALA A 259 4.20 1.45 -1.20
C ALA A 259 5.56 1.29 -1.90
N ASN A 260 6.64 1.37 -1.11
CA ASN A 260 8.00 1.13 -1.58
C ASN A 260 8.18 -0.33 -2.02
N ASP A 261 7.69 -1.26 -1.19
CA ASP A 261 7.67 -2.69 -1.48
C ASP A 261 6.25 -3.19 -1.72
N LYS A 262 5.90 -3.30 -3.00
CA LYS A 262 4.57 -3.73 -3.46
C LYS A 262 4.29 -5.18 -3.09
N PHE A 263 5.29 -6.05 -3.13
CA PHE A 263 5.11 -7.48 -2.84
C PHE A 263 4.84 -7.70 -1.35
N ASN A 264 5.61 -7.04 -0.48
CA ASN A 264 5.34 -7.08 0.96
C ASN A 264 4.01 -6.43 1.30
N TYR A 265 3.61 -5.36 0.61
CA TYR A 265 2.29 -4.77 0.76
C TYR A 265 1.16 -5.73 0.38
N ILE A 266 1.26 -6.41 -0.77
CA ILE A 266 0.28 -7.40 -1.22
C ILE A 266 0.17 -8.55 -0.20
N LYS A 267 1.29 -9.12 0.24
CA LYS A 267 1.30 -10.22 1.22
C LYS A 267 0.62 -9.82 2.52
N LYS A 268 0.82 -8.57 2.98
CA LYS A 268 0.21 -8.05 4.21
C LYS A 268 -1.29 -7.80 4.09
N ASN A 269 -1.76 -7.39 2.91
CA ASN A 269 -3.17 -7.06 2.64
C ASN A 269 -3.77 -8.04 1.62
N TRP A 270 -3.48 -9.34 1.78
CA TRP A 270 -3.92 -10.37 0.85
C TRP A 270 -5.44 -10.53 0.81
N ILE A 271 -6.12 -10.24 1.92
CA ILE A 271 -7.59 -10.28 2.00
C ILE A 271 -8.21 -9.20 1.09
N ASP A 272 -7.69 -7.97 1.14
CA ASP A 272 -8.16 -6.88 0.27
C ASP A 272 -7.95 -7.24 -1.21
N LEU A 273 -6.79 -7.80 -1.55
CA LEU A 273 -6.52 -8.29 -2.91
C LEU A 273 -7.53 -9.37 -3.33
N LEU A 274 -7.87 -10.30 -2.43
CA LEU A 274 -8.81 -11.38 -2.72
C LEU A 274 -10.23 -10.86 -2.92
N ILE A 275 -10.70 -9.89 -2.11
CA ILE A 275 -11.99 -9.21 -2.29
C ILE A 275 -12.06 -8.56 -3.68
N ILE A 276 -10.97 -7.93 -4.12
CA ILE A 276 -10.88 -7.27 -5.43
C ILE A 276 -10.85 -8.28 -6.57
N LEU A 277 -10.14 -9.40 -6.42
CA LEU A 277 -9.93 -10.40 -7.48
C LEU A 277 -11.08 -11.40 -7.63
N LEU A 278 -11.82 -11.71 -6.56
CA LEU A 278 -12.91 -12.71 -6.58
C LEU A 278 -13.93 -12.49 -7.72
N PRO A 279 -14.42 -11.26 -7.98
CA PRO A 279 -15.36 -11.03 -9.06
C PRO A 279 -14.77 -11.35 -10.45
N PHE A 280 -13.47 -11.12 -10.66
CA PHE A 280 -12.81 -11.46 -11.93
C PHE A 280 -12.69 -12.97 -12.14
N VAL A 281 -12.50 -13.75 -11.08
CA VAL A 281 -12.47 -15.23 -11.17
C VAL A 281 -13.83 -15.76 -11.65
N SER A 282 -14.92 -15.18 -11.14
CA SER A 282 -16.27 -15.49 -11.61
C SER A 282 -16.47 -15.10 -13.08
N PHE A 283 -15.95 -13.94 -13.50
CA PHE A 283 -16.08 -13.44 -14.86
C PHE A 283 -15.31 -14.31 -15.88
N VAL A 284 -14.03 -14.61 -15.63
CA VAL A 284 -13.20 -15.44 -16.53
C VAL A 284 -13.80 -16.84 -16.73
N ARG A 285 -14.42 -17.40 -15.68
CA ARG A 285 -15.11 -18.70 -15.78
C ARG A 285 -16.32 -18.62 -16.70
N SER A 286 -17.10 -17.56 -16.60
CA SER A 286 -18.29 -17.34 -17.43
C SER A 286 -17.91 -17.25 -18.93
N LEU A 287 -16.79 -16.58 -19.25
CA LEU A 287 -16.26 -16.52 -20.61
C LEU A 287 -15.78 -17.88 -21.16
N ARG A 288 -15.26 -18.79 -20.31
CA ARG A 288 -14.83 -20.13 -20.76
C ARG A 288 -16.03 -21.03 -21.09
N LEU A 289 -17.15 -20.86 -20.40
CA LEU A 289 -18.37 -21.63 -20.66
C LEU A 289 -18.96 -21.32 -22.05
N VAL A 290 -18.78 -20.09 -22.55
CA VAL A 290 -19.20 -19.70 -23.92
C VAL A 290 -18.46 -20.49 -25.01
N LYS A 291 -17.21 -20.92 -24.77
CA LYS A 291 -16.44 -21.72 -25.75
C LYS A 291 -16.64 -23.24 -25.63
N VAL A 292 -17.23 -23.72 -24.53
CA VAL A 292 -17.35 -25.16 -24.23
C VAL A 292 -18.82 -25.60 -24.09
N ALA A 293 -19.75 -24.84 -24.68
CA ALA A 293 -21.18 -25.18 -24.77
C ALA A 293 -21.47 -26.33 -25.77
N LYS A 294 -20.65 -27.38 -25.76
CA LYS A 294 -20.92 -28.69 -26.38
C LYS A 294 -20.72 -29.87 -25.42
N ILE A 295 -20.56 -29.64 -24.13
CA ILE A 295 -20.54 -30.73 -23.14
C ILE A 295 -21.61 -30.46 -22.08
N THR A 296 -22.81 -30.89 -22.44
CA THR A 296 -23.98 -31.18 -21.63
C THR A 296 -23.59 -32.00 -20.37
N GLN A 297 -23.28 -31.33 -19.25
CA GLN A 297 -23.44 -31.80 -17.85
C GLN A 297 -22.65 -30.96 -16.82
N LEU A 298 -22.80 -29.63 -16.80
CA LEU A 298 -22.19 -28.80 -15.72
C LEU A 298 -23.21 -27.93 -14.98
N SER A 299 -24.25 -28.58 -14.45
CA SER A 299 -25.04 -28.08 -13.31
C SER A 299 -24.19 -27.82 -12.04
N ARG A 300 -22.91 -28.21 -12.03
CA ARG A 300 -21.95 -27.95 -10.94
C ARG A 300 -21.32 -26.55 -10.98
N GLY A 301 -21.51 -25.77 -12.04
CA GLY A 301 -21.00 -24.39 -12.14
C GLY A 301 -21.71 -23.39 -11.22
N TYR A 302 -23.03 -23.56 -11.05
CA TYR A 302 -23.92 -22.64 -10.32
C TYR A 302 -23.60 -22.58 -8.82
N LYS A 303 -23.44 -23.74 -8.17
CA LYS A 303 -23.12 -23.79 -6.73
C LYS A 303 -21.78 -23.13 -6.41
N LEU A 304 -20.77 -23.28 -7.26
CA LEU A 304 -19.44 -22.74 -6.99
C LEU A 304 -19.40 -21.21 -7.10
N ARG A 305 -20.19 -20.60 -8.00
CA ARG A 305 -20.28 -19.13 -8.11
C ARG A 305 -20.99 -18.51 -6.91
N ALA A 306 -22.12 -19.08 -6.49
CA ALA A 306 -22.82 -18.67 -5.28
C ALA A 306 -21.91 -18.82 -4.04
N LEU A 307 -21.12 -19.91 -3.99
CA LEU A 307 -20.10 -20.09 -2.94
C LEU A 307 -18.98 -19.06 -3.01
N LEU A 308 -18.53 -18.62 -4.19
CA LEU A 308 -17.50 -17.59 -4.35
C LEU A 308 -17.99 -16.20 -3.96
N MET A 309 -19.25 -15.85 -4.26
CA MET A 309 -19.85 -14.60 -3.79
C MET A 309 -20.05 -14.61 -2.28
N LYS A 310 -20.57 -15.70 -1.72
CA LYS A 310 -20.66 -15.88 -0.25
C LYS A 310 -19.27 -15.87 0.42
N ALA A 311 -18.26 -16.45 -0.23
CA ALA A 311 -16.88 -16.38 0.25
C ALA A 311 -16.35 -14.95 0.23
N ARG A 312 -16.62 -14.17 -0.84
CA ARG A 312 -16.26 -12.75 -0.94
C ARG A 312 -16.76 -11.97 0.27
N GLU A 313 -18.02 -12.15 0.61
CA GLU A 313 -18.66 -11.51 1.75
C GLU A 313 -17.99 -11.92 3.07
N GLY A 314 -17.70 -13.22 3.25
CA GLY A 314 -16.93 -13.73 4.39
C GLY A 314 -15.52 -13.12 4.48
N PHE A 315 -14.86 -12.86 3.35
CA PHE A 315 -13.56 -12.20 3.33
C PHE A 315 -13.63 -10.69 3.63
N ILE A 316 -14.69 -9.99 3.19
CA ILE A 316 -14.94 -8.60 3.59
C ILE A 316 -15.17 -8.54 5.10
N PHE A 317 -15.91 -9.49 5.65
CA PHE A 317 -16.08 -9.61 7.10
C PHE A 317 -14.74 -9.90 7.80
N ALA A 318 -13.92 -10.82 7.29
CA ALA A 318 -12.61 -11.10 7.85
C ALA A 318 -11.67 -9.87 7.80
N SER A 319 -11.72 -9.07 6.73
CA SER A 319 -10.95 -7.83 6.62
C SER A 319 -11.41 -6.79 7.64
N PHE A 320 -12.72 -6.67 7.90
CA PHE A 320 -13.27 -5.86 8.99
C PHE A 320 -12.73 -6.31 10.34
N PHE A 321 -12.77 -7.61 10.67
CA PHE A 321 -12.24 -8.12 11.94
C PHE A 321 -10.75 -7.84 12.08
N TYR A 322 -9.96 -8.04 11.02
CA TYR A 322 -8.53 -7.76 11.04
C TYR A 322 -8.25 -6.27 11.26
N ARG A 323 -9.00 -5.38 10.58
CA ARG A 323 -8.88 -3.92 10.75
C ARG A 323 -9.32 -3.47 12.13
N LEU A 324 -10.41 -4.02 12.68
CA LEU A 324 -10.89 -3.73 14.03
C LEU A 324 -9.90 -4.19 15.11
N LEU A 325 -9.31 -5.38 14.95
CA LEU A 325 -8.23 -5.86 15.82
C LEU A 325 -6.97 -4.99 15.71
N ALA A 326 -6.68 -4.44 14.52
CA ALA A 326 -5.58 -3.52 14.32
C ALA A 326 -5.82 -2.13 14.96
N VAL A 327 -7.06 -1.78 15.34
CA VAL A 327 -7.34 -0.53 16.06
C VAL A 327 -7.08 -0.66 17.56
N LYS A 328 -7.11 -1.87 18.16
CA LYS A 328 -6.81 -2.05 19.60
C LYS A 328 -5.34 -1.72 19.90
N PRO A 329 -5.04 -0.59 20.59
CA PRO A 329 -3.69 -0.08 20.75
C PRO A 329 -2.86 -0.94 21.72
N ASP A 330 -3.47 -1.50 22.76
CA ASP A 330 -2.75 -2.12 23.87
C ASP A 330 -2.00 -3.40 23.46
N TYR A 331 -2.65 -4.24 22.66
CA TYR A 331 -2.03 -5.47 22.15
C TYR A 331 -0.87 -5.15 21.19
N GLN A 332 -1.00 -4.11 20.38
CA GLN A 332 0.06 -3.68 19.49
C GLN A 332 1.24 -3.07 20.24
N ILE A 333 0.99 -2.26 21.26
CA ILE A 333 2.06 -1.70 22.10
C ILE A 333 2.84 -2.83 22.75
N LYS A 334 2.15 -3.81 23.37
CA LYS A 334 2.82 -4.96 24.00
C LYS A 334 3.63 -5.79 23.00
N LYS A 335 3.08 -6.05 21.81
CA LYS A 335 3.78 -6.77 20.74
C LYS A 335 4.99 -5.99 20.20
N MET A 336 4.85 -4.69 19.97
CA MET A 336 5.92 -3.82 19.49
C MET A 336 7.02 -3.67 20.54
N MET A 337 6.65 -3.55 21.82
CA MET A 337 7.60 -3.49 22.94
C MET A 337 8.36 -4.81 23.07
N LYS A 338 7.68 -5.96 22.91
CA LYS A 338 8.34 -7.27 22.85
C LYS A 338 9.36 -7.32 21.71
N LYS A 339 8.94 -6.90 20.50
CA LYS A 339 9.81 -6.89 19.32
C LYS A 339 10.98 -5.90 19.46
N LEU A 340 10.75 -4.77 20.12
CA LEU A 340 11.80 -3.78 20.42
C LEU A 340 12.84 -4.39 21.35
N ASN A 341 12.41 -5.07 22.42
CA ASN A 341 13.30 -5.75 23.35
C ASN A 341 14.07 -6.89 22.67
N GLU A 342 13.42 -7.69 21.82
CA GLU A 342 14.07 -8.74 21.02
C GLU A 342 15.15 -8.14 20.10
N ASN A 343 14.82 -7.10 19.33
CA ASN A 343 15.77 -6.41 18.46
C ASN A 343 16.91 -5.74 19.25
N GLN A 344 16.65 -5.23 20.45
CA GLN A 344 17.68 -4.66 21.32
C GLN A 344 18.67 -5.73 21.79
N LYS A 345 18.20 -6.92 22.15
CA LYS A 345 19.05 -8.06 22.48
C LYS A 345 19.89 -8.52 21.29
N GLU A 346 19.27 -8.63 20.10
CA GLU A 346 20.02 -8.95 18.87
C GLU A 346 21.11 -7.91 18.60
N ARG A 347 20.80 -6.62 18.81
CA ARG A 347 21.77 -5.54 18.68
C ARG A 347 22.91 -5.66 19.71
N GLU A 348 22.61 -5.98 20.96
CA GLU A 348 23.62 -6.22 22.01
C GLU A 348 24.59 -7.34 21.61
N ILE A 349 24.06 -8.46 21.12
CA ILE A 349 24.88 -9.60 20.65
C ILE A 349 25.82 -9.15 19.51
N ILE A 350 25.28 -8.40 18.53
CA ILE A 350 26.08 -7.88 17.41
C ILE A 350 27.16 -6.90 17.90
N GLU A 351 26.84 -6.03 18.85
CA GLU A 351 27.81 -5.08 19.45
C GLU A 351 28.92 -5.82 20.19
N GLU A 352 28.61 -6.90 20.93
CA GLU A 352 29.60 -7.76 21.57
C GLU A 352 30.50 -8.49 20.56
N ASP A 353 29.92 -9.04 19.50
CA ASP A 353 30.68 -9.74 18.45
C ASP A 353 31.61 -8.78 17.71
N LEU A 354 31.15 -7.55 17.44
CA LEU A 354 32.00 -6.48 16.90
C LEU A 354 33.14 -6.13 17.86
N ALA A 355 32.88 -6.03 19.16
CA ALA A 355 33.92 -5.77 20.16
C ALA A 355 34.97 -6.89 20.20
N LYS A 356 34.54 -8.16 20.22
CA LYS A 356 35.43 -9.33 20.15
C LYS A 356 36.28 -9.32 18.88
N LEU A 357 35.68 -9.13 17.71
CA LEU A 357 36.38 -9.03 16.43
C LEU A 357 37.40 -7.88 16.43
N SER A 358 37.04 -6.73 17.01
CA SER A 358 37.95 -5.58 17.12
C SER A 358 39.15 -5.88 18.01
N SER A 359 38.94 -6.57 19.13
CA SER A 359 40.01 -6.95 20.05
C SER A 359 40.95 -7.97 19.40
N TRP A 360 40.41 -8.89 18.60
CA TRP A 360 41.18 -9.84 17.82
C TRP A 360 42.02 -9.16 16.73
N LEU A 361 41.44 -8.22 15.98
CA LEU A 361 42.15 -7.44 14.96
C LEU A 361 43.28 -6.61 15.58
N ASN A 362 43.01 -5.92 16.69
CA ASN A 362 44.03 -5.15 17.39
C ASN A 362 45.17 -6.04 17.86
N LYS A 363 44.86 -7.19 18.48
CA LYS A 363 45.89 -8.14 18.92
C LYS A 363 46.76 -8.61 17.75
N ARG A 364 46.14 -9.00 16.63
CA ARG A 364 46.86 -9.41 15.41
C ARG A 364 47.75 -8.31 14.82
N ASN A 365 47.27 -7.07 14.79
CA ASN A 365 48.08 -5.93 14.32
C ASN A 365 49.25 -5.61 15.27
N THR A 366 49.09 -5.85 16.57
CA THR A 366 50.16 -5.68 17.56
C THR A 366 51.21 -6.77 17.37
N ASP A 367 50.78 -8.03 17.22
CA ASP A 367 51.66 -9.19 16.97
C ASP A 367 52.43 -9.07 15.63
N GLN A 368 51.96 -8.29 14.66
CA GLN A 368 52.64 -8.00 13.39
C GLN A 368 53.58 -6.79 13.42
N GLN A 369 53.53 -5.96 14.47
CA GLN A 369 54.45 -4.83 14.66
C GLN A 369 55.69 -5.20 15.49
N ASP A 370 55.61 -6.31 16.23
CA ASP A 370 56.70 -6.85 17.07
C ASP A 370 57.57 -7.90 16.33
N LEU A 371 57.32 -8.11 15.03
CA LEU A 371 58.12 -8.90 14.07
C LEU A 371 58.75 -7.96 13.04
#